data_AF-A0A1H6FF77-F1
#
_entry.id   AF-A0A1H6FF77-F1
#
_cell.length_a   1.000
_cell.length_b   1.000
_cell.length_c   1.000
_cell.angle_alpha   90.00
_cell.angle_beta   90.00
_cell.angle_gamma   90.00
#
_symmetry.space_group_name_H-M   'P 1'
#
loop_
_entity.id
_entity.type
_entity.pdbx_description
1 polymer ?
#
loop_
_entity_poly.entity_id
_entity_poly.type
_entity_poly.pdbx_seq_one_letter_code
_entity_poly.pdbx_strand_id
1 'polypeptide(L)'
;MIRNKIFYVALTCLIYLSSVSGFAATPKDIKYASKGNALIGGKYYIYNVRCSDGKTRKISSWDKRKKWCVGTSKRNCSNDQLKTAKKACK
;
A
#
# COMPACT_ATOMS: atom_id res chain seq x y z
N MET A 1 9.74 -40.93 41.04
CA MET A 1 9.33 -39.50 41.12
C MET A 1 9.74 -38.72 39.85
N ILE A 2 9.38 -39.16 38.63
CA ILE A 2 9.84 -38.50 37.37
C ILE A 2 8.71 -38.26 36.34
N ARG A 3 7.55 -38.91 36.50
CA ARG A 3 6.46 -38.89 35.49
C ARG A 3 5.68 -37.56 35.41
N ASN A 4 5.61 -36.77 36.49
CA ASN A 4 4.79 -35.55 36.53
C ASN A 4 5.49 -34.29 36.00
N LYS A 5 6.82 -34.26 35.91
CA LYS A 5 7.56 -33.07 35.44
C LYS A 5 7.53 -32.91 33.92
N ILE A 6 7.35 -34.01 33.18
CA ILE A 6 7.30 -34.02 31.71
C ILE A 6 6.02 -33.32 31.21
N PHE A 7 4.90 -33.47 31.94
CA PHE A 7 3.63 -32.82 31.59
C PHE A 7 3.66 -31.29 31.75
N TYR A 8 4.42 -30.76 32.71
CA TYR A 8 4.53 -29.31 32.91
C TYR A 8 5.44 -28.62 31.88
N VAL A 9 6.38 -29.35 31.27
CA VAL A 9 7.29 -28.81 30.25
C VAL A 9 6.61 -28.72 28.87
N ALA A 10 5.57 -29.51 28.62
CA ALA A 10 4.84 -29.48 27.35
C ALA A 10 3.88 -28.28 27.22
N LEU A 11 3.54 -27.59 28.30
CA LEU A 11 2.52 -26.53 28.31
C LEU A 11 3.07 -25.12 28.03
N THR A 12 4.39 -24.90 28.05
CA THR A 12 4.99 -23.56 27.98
C THR A 12 5.45 -23.13 26.58
N CYS A 13 5.33 -23.99 25.56
CA CYS A 13 5.77 -23.69 24.18
C CYS A 13 4.71 -23.04 23.27
N LEU A 14 3.48 -22.81 23.72
CA LEU A 14 2.38 -22.42 22.83
C LEU A 14 2.19 -20.90 22.60
N ILE A 15 3.10 -20.02 23.08
CA ILE A 15 2.85 -18.56 23.09
C ILE A 15 3.90 -17.75 22.28
N TYR A 16 4.45 -18.31 21.20
CA TYR A 16 5.48 -17.62 20.38
C TYR A 16 5.08 -17.31 18.93
N LEU A 17 3.80 -17.33 18.58
CA LEU A 17 3.37 -17.11 17.18
C LEU A 17 2.21 -16.12 17.06
N SER A 18 2.44 -14.85 17.41
CA SER A 18 1.61 -13.77 16.86
C SER A 18 2.26 -12.40 17.00
N SER A 19 3.40 -12.19 16.34
CA SER A 19 3.86 -10.83 15.99
C SER A 19 3.56 -10.55 14.52
N VAL A 20 2.29 -10.66 14.12
CA VAL A 20 1.84 -10.14 12.83
C VAL A 20 1.76 -8.63 12.98
N SER A 21 2.90 -7.98 12.86
CA SER A 21 2.99 -6.52 12.87
C SER A 21 2.31 -6.02 11.60
N GLY A 22 1.12 -5.44 11.76
CA GLY A 22 0.37 -4.78 10.70
C GLY A 22 1.09 -3.50 10.26
N PHE A 23 2.15 -3.64 9.47
CA PHE A 23 2.80 -2.50 8.84
C PHE A 23 1.88 -1.97 7.74
N ALA A 24 1.34 -0.76 7.93
CA ALA A 24 0.64 -0.06 6.86
C ALA A 24 1.55 0.01 5.62
N ALA A 25 1.08 -0.48 4.48
CA ALA A 25 1.93 -0.58 3.31
C ALA A 25 2.39 0.82 2.86
N THR A 26 3.70 0.97 2.68
CA THR A 26 4.34 2.24 2.31
C THR A 26 4.73 2.21 0.84
N PRO A 27 4.65 3.36 0.13
CA PRO A 27 5.12 3.44 -1.24
C PRO A 27 6.65 3.31 -1.27
N LYS A 28 7.15 2.33 -2.02
CA LYS A 28 8.59 2.08 -2.21
C LYS A 28 9.13 2.73 -3.48
N ASP A 29 8.32 2.76 -4.53
CA ASP A 29 8.73 3.25 -5.85
C ASP A 29 7.51 3.78 -6.60
N ILE A 30 7.69 4.86 -7.38
CA ILE A 30 6.65 5.46 -8.21
C ILE A 30 7.18 5.64 -9.62
N LYS A 31 6.67 4.84 -10.55
CA LYS A 31 7.09 4.85 -11.95
C LYS A 31 5.99 5.36 -12.86
N TYR A 32 6.38 6.17 -13.84
CA TYR A 32 5.47 6.54 -14.91
C TYR A 32 5.09 5.30 -15.72
N ALA A 33 3.80 5.16 -16.02
CA ALA A 33 3.26 4.01 -16.76
C ALA A 33 2.76 4.42 -18.14
N SER A 34 1.83 5.38 -18.21
CA SER A 34 1.22 5.79 -19.48
C SER A 34 0.53 7.14 -19.37
N LYS A 35 0.10 7.70 -20.51
CA LYS A 35 -0.76 8.89 -20.58
C LYS A 35 -2.15 8.46 -21.03
N GLY A 36 -3.17 9.10 -20.48
CA GLY A 36 -4.56 8.93 -20.87
C GLY A 36 -5.20 10.27 -21.20
N ASN A 37 -6.25 10.22 -22.01
CA ASN A 37 -7.12 11.36 -22.26
C ASN A 37 -8.47 11.05 -21.64
N ALA A 38 -8.92 11.89 -20.71
CA ALA A 38 -10.28 11.78 -20.20
C ALA A 38 -11.21 12.51 -21.17
N LEU A 39 -12.40 11.95 -21.41
CA LEU A 39 -13.47 12.60 -22.18
C LEU A 39 -13.81 13.97 -21.58
N ILE A 40 -13.71 14.10 -20.25
CA ILE A 40 -13.98 15.32 -19.52
C ILE A 40 -12.77 15.67 -18.63
N GLY A 41 -12.16 16.82 -18.91
CA GLY A 41 -11.14 17.40 -18.04
C GLY A 41 -9.70 16.97 -18.32
N GLY A 42 -9.37 16.74 -19.59
CA GLY A 42 -8.01 16.88 -20.12
C GLY A 42 -7.12 15.63 -20.07
N LYS A 43 -5.86 15.84 -20.49
CA LYS A 43 -4.81 14.81 -20.47
C LYS A 43 -4.41 14.50 -19.03
N TYR A 44 -4.27 13.22 -18.71
CA TYR A 44 -3.77 12.75 -17.42
C TYR A 44 -2.64 11.74 -17.61
N TYR A 45 -1.86 11.53 -16.56
CA TYR A 45 -0.70 10.64 -16.57
C TYR A 45 -0.89 9.58 -15.50
N ILE A 46 -0.68 8.31 -15.84
CA ILE A 46 -0.78 7.17 -14.94
C ILE A 46 0.61 6.82 -14.42
N TYR A 47 0.69 6.58 -13.12
CA TYR A 47 1.89 6.14 -12.43
C TYR A 47 1.57 4.86 -11.63
N ASN A 48 2.50 3.91 -11.68
CA ASN A 48 2.47 2.68 -10.90
C ASN A 48 3.28 2.92 -9.61
N VAL A 49 2.61 2.74 -8.48
CA VAL A 49 3.18 2.81 -7.13
C VAL A 49 3.40 1.39 -6.65
N ARG A 50 4.65 1.00 -6.49
CA ARG A 50 5.01 -0.27 -5.84
C ARG A 50 4.98 -0.07 -4.34
N CYS A 51 4.16 -0.83 -3.65
CA CYS A 51 3.96 -0.73 -2.22
C CYS A 51 4.76 -1.83 -1.50
N SER A 52 5.04 -1.64 -0.21
CA SER A 52 5.84 -2.57 0.59
C SER A 52 5.18 -3.93 0.82
N ASP A 53 3.88 -4.07 0.55
CA ASP A 53 3.14 -5.34 0.53
C ASP A 53 3.35 -6.14 -0.77
N GLY A 54 4.26 -5.71 -1.64
CA GLY A 54 4.54 -6.35 -2.93
C GLY A 54 3.53 -6.02 -4.03
N LYS A 55 2.39 -5.42 -3.68
CA LYS A 55 1.36 -5.03 -4.64
C LYS A 55 1.72 -3.72 -5.33
N THR A 56 1.32 -3.62 -6.60
CA THR A 56 1.42 -2.38 -7.38
C THR A 56 0.05 -1.76 -7.53
N ARG A 57 -0.05 -0.46 -7.22
CA ARG A 57 -1.29 0.31 -7.27
C ARG A 57 -1.11 1.50 -8.22
N LYS A 58 -2.20 1.99 -8.80
CA LYS A 58 -2.14 3.08 -9.77
C LYS A 58 -2.51 4.40 -9.14
N ILE A 59 -1.80 5.47 -9.48
CA ILE A 59 -2.21 6.85 -9.23
C ILE A 59 -2.21 7.61 -10.56
N SER A 60 -3.08 8.61 -10.66
CA SER A 60 -3.16 9.49 -11.83
C SER A 60 -2.78 10.91 -11.46
N SER A 61 -2.15 11.59 -12.40
CA SER A 61 -1.73 12.97 -12.29
C SER A 61 -2.49 13.82 -13.31
N TRP A 62 -3.03 14.92 -12.83
CA TRP A 62 -3.90 15.86 -13.54
C TRP A 62 -3.33 17.27 -13.43
N ASP A 63 -3.82 18.17 -14.28
CA ASP A 63 -3.53 19.61 -14.20
C ASP A 63 -2.01 19.91 -14.12
N LYS A 64 -1.22 19.25 -14.98
CA LYS A 64 0.26 19.35 -15.00
C LYS A 64 0.92 18.99 -13.66
N ARG A 65 0.50 17.87 -13.03
CA ARG A 65 0.99 17.38 -11.72
C ARG A 65 0.61 18.20 -10.50
N LYS A 66 -0.38 19.09 -10.64
CA LYS A 66 -0.95 19.84 -9.51
C LYS A 66 -1.96 19.02 -8.72
N LYS A 67 -2.54 17.99 -9.34
CA LYS A 67 -3.59 17.16 -8.72
C LYS A 67 -3.29 15.68 -8.95
N TRP A 68 -3.29 14.91 -7.88
CA TRP A 68 -2.92 13.51 -7.83
C TRP A 68 -4.07 12.69 -7.27
N CYS A 69 -4.57 11.72 -8.02
CA CYS A 69 -5.71 10.91 -7.62
C CYS A 69 -5.35 9.42 -7.54
N VAL A 70 -5.96 8.69 -6.59
CA VAL A 70 -5.84 7.23 -6.53
C VAL A 70 -6.61 6.62 -7.70
N GLY A 71 -5.97 5.70 -8.45
CA GLY A 71 -6.51 5.12 -9.67
C GLY A 71 -6.55 6.11 -10.84
N THR A 72 -7.43 5.85 -11.80
CA THR A 72 -7.67 6.69 -12.99
C THR A 72 -8.85 7.65 -12.82
N SER A 73 -9.55 7.60 -11.69
CA SER A 73 -10.77 8.38 -11.44
C SER A 73 -10.53 9.59 -10.54
N LYS A 74 -11.18 10.73 -10.80
CA LYS A 74 -11.05 11.97 -10.01
C LYS A 74 -11.73 11.95 -8.62
N ARG A 75 -11.93 10.78 -8.01
CA ARG A 75 -12.68 10.65 -6.73
C ARG A 75 -11.81 10.77 -5.47
N ASN A 76 -10.54 10.41 -5.54
CA ASN A 76 -9.65 10.36 -4.37
C ASN A 76 -8.37 11.17 -4.61
N CYS A 77 -8.53 12.49 -4.73
CA CYS A 77 -7.47 13.39 -5.14
C CYS A 77 -6.84 14.15 -3.97
N SER A 78 -5.57 14.49 -4.13
CA SER A 78 -4.81 15.40 -3.29
C SER A 78 -3.88 16.24 -4.16
N ASN A 79 -3.33 17.31 -3.60
CA ASN A 79 -2.35 18.15 -4.31
C ASN A 79 -0.92 17.59 -4.16
N ASP A 80 -0.75 16.51 -3.40
CA ASP A 80 0.55 15.92 -3.07
C ASP A 80 0.66 14.49 -3.59
N GLN A 81 1.69 14.24 -4.40
CA GLN A 81 1.98 12.93 -5.00
C GLN A 81 2.21 11.85 -3.95
N LEU A 82 3.04 12.13 -2.95
CA LEU A 82 3.45 11.16 -1.95
C LEU A 82 2.28 10.84 -1.02
N LYS A 83 1.45 11.83 -0.68
CA LYS A 83 0.22 11.63 0.09
C LYS A 83 -0.75 10.72 -0.65
N THR A 84 -0.94 10.93 -1.94
CA THR A 84 -1.80 10.07 -2.78
C THR A 84 -1.21 8.66 -2.93
N ALA A 85 0.12 8.53 -3.09
CA ALA A 85 0.79 7.22 -3.14
C ALA A 85 0.66 6.46 -1.81
N LYS A 86 0.83 7.13 -0.67
CA LYS A 86 0.57 6.56 0.66
C LYS A 86 -0.88 6.14 0.81
N LYS A 87 -1.84 6.96 0.35
CA LYS A 87 -3.27 6.62 0.37
C LYS A 87 -3.58 5.43 -0.53
N ALA A 88 -2.88 5.29 -1.65
CA ALA A 88 -3.01 4.12 -2.50
C ALA A 88 -2.51 2.88 -1.75
N CYS A 89 -1.33 2.92 -1.13
CA CYS A 89 -0.72 1.76 -0.47
C CYS A 89 -1.34 1.35 0.87
N LYS A 90 -2.19 2.18 1.48
CA LYS A 90 -3.01 1.78 2.64
C LYS A 90 -4.05 0.74 2.25
#